data_AF-A0A7V3UXT0-F1
#
_entry.id   AF-A0A7V3UXT0-F1
#
_cell.length_a   1.000
_cell.length_b   1.000
_cell.length_c   1.000
_cell.angle_alpha   90.00
_cell.angle_beta   90.00
_cell.angle_gamma   90.00
#
_symmetry.space_group_name_H-M   'P 1'
#
loop_
_entity.id
_entity.type
_entity.pdbx_description
1 polymer ?
#
loop_
_entity_poly.entity_id
_entity_poly.type
_entity_poly.pdbx_seq_one_letter_code
_entity_poly.pdbx_strand_id
1 'polypeptide(L)'
;MLGLANFALRALHNHPDELAARQSWQLVDLRAGACWLLEAAAASALGEQVQEVFDYYGQRAVEIRPQDPAVVRDVVGVLLAAQLAGETLTAEGVSRAMGLDGRGWPRLTAREAEKLLAALARAGPYVRAVSLGDRSGYVVVWRLAAHEQARREFERIRAGIAPTDRRLTAAAVEALASEGSPLAGLVGGDVVEVRWQHSPRYAFVELTDARSLEESRLMELCRQLVDVDTPETAALLIGLPFERRKQLEAWRALADHLVGRPGAEGLALWLPREPTTGELEDLRTLVACAQAEELGQAIGSALASHAAHERLAAMPRAQAALLAMYGEGQVLSLEGVDADGRTLSRGGRSWEDLFTAALEGAFARRHTDFVRVAPRRPLPSRKMLDEVYERLIRPGTLQVQKGDPVAVWAEALLAPMGLVLRSNGLLELTARGSAVLRAIMDLLRTRDPTSPHELGHAVSCSELARVLFKSSFGLPPQLSELAVAALCRLGYLVAMDEQERMLVVQDLPAPFAAQVKFVARAPLLGPTDWEAIGRLLRAIGYHGLVAGDYEGQQRAWDALIEARRDWLARLGDIRRQLGDFWEAADQGPEQWRETLEDLDAAEQL
;
A
#
# COMPACT_ATOMS: atom_id res chain seq x y z
N MET A 1 -17.30 74.76 -6.07
CA MET A 1 -16.22 75.35 -6.89
C MET A 1 -14.90 75.54 -6.12
N LEU A 2 -14.89 75.97 -4.85
CA LEU A 2 -13.64 76.17 -4.06
C LEU A 2 -12.82 74.89 -3.76
N GLY A 3 -13.44 73.71 -3.64
CA GLY A 3 -12.69 72.45 -3.46
C GLY A 3 -11.94 71.98 -4.72
N LEU A 4 -12.46 72.32 -5.91
CA LEU A 4 -11.95 71.83 -7.21
C LEU A 4 -10.76 72.63 -7.74
N ALA A 5 -10.73 73.94 -7.47
CA ALA A 5 -9.54 74.74 -7.70
C ALA A 5 -8.38 74.26 -6.81
N ASN A 6 -8.67 73.90 -5.55
CA ASN A 6 -7.68 73.31 -4.63
C ASN A 6 -7.22 71.91 -5.09
N PHE A 7 -8.11 71.11 -5.65
CA PHE A 7 -7.83 69.78 -6.23
C PHE A 7 -6.84 69.85 -7.41
N ALA A 8 -7.11 70.72 -8.39
CA ALA A 8 -6.20 70.94 -9.53
C ALA A 8 -4.88 71.59 -9.08
N LEU A 9 -4.92 72.56 -8.15
CA LEU A 9 -3.74 73.23 -7.60
C LEU A 9 -2.82 72.30 -6.79
N ARG A 10 -3.36 71.29 -6.11
CA ARG A 10 -2.55 70.29 -5.38
C ARG A 10 -1.95 69.23 -6.29
N ALA A 11 -2.67 68.82 -7.33
CA ALA A 11 -2.09 67.99 -8.40
C ALA A 11 -0.95 68.72 -9.13
N LEU A 12 -1.13 70.02 -9.42
CA LEU A 12 -0.10 70.95 -9.93
C LEU A 12 1.12 71.06 -8.99
N HIS A 13 0.91 70.97 -7.67
CA HIS A 13 1.98 71.08 -6.67
C HIS A 13 2.81 69.80 -6.52
N ASN A 14 2.18 68.63 -6.68
CA ASN A 14 2.83 67.33 -6.45
C ASN A 14 3.53 66.76 -7.71
N HIS A 15 3.23 67.26 -8.91
CA HIS A 15 3.80 66.78 -10.19
C HIS A 15 4.16 67.94 -11.15
N PRO A 16 5.16 68.79 -10.82
CA PRO A 16 5.43 70.04 -11.54
C PRO A 16 6.04 69.85 -12.94
N ASP A 17 6.82 68.79 -13.16
CA ASP A 17 7.61 68.62 -14.39
C ASP A 17 6.77 68.21 -15.61
N GLU A 18 5.64 67.54 -15.41
CA GLU A 18 4.75 67.09 -16.49
C GLU A 18 3.88 68.23 -17.05
N LEU A 19 3.79 69.36 -16.33
CA LEU A 19 2.96 70.52 -16.65
C LEU A 19 3.66 71.61 -17.47
N ALA A 20 4.99 71.61 -17.53
CA ALA A 20 5.76 72.60 -18.28
C ALA A 20 5.48 72.58 -19.80
N ALA A 21 4.85 71.54 -20.31
CA ALA A 21 4.62 71.34 -21.74
C ALA A 21 3.28 71.88 -22.28
N ARG A 22 2.28 72.27 -21.46
CA ARG A 22 0.92 72.59 -21.96
C ARG A 22 0.18 73.71 -21.21
N GLN A 23 -0.69 74.42 -21.94
CA GLN A 23 -1.37 75.64 -21.47
C GLN A 23 -2.53 75.36 -20.48
N SER A 24 -2.58 76.15 -19.41
CA SER A 24 -3.33 75.95 -18.16
C SER A 24 -4.85 76.19 -18.20
N TRP A 25 -5.45 76.55 -19.33
CA TRP A 25 -6.85 77.00 -19.42
C TRP A 25 -7.87 75.96 -19.95
N GLN A 26 -7.46 74.71 -20.21
CA GLN A 26 -8.32 73.67 -20.80
C GLN A 26 -9.01 72.71 -19.79
N LEU A 27 -8.79 72.85 -18.48
CA LEU A 27 -9.42 71.98 -17.47
C LEU A 27 -10.79 72.54 -17.04
N VAL A 28 -11.81 72.38 -17.90
CA VAL A 28 -13.18 72.89 -17.63
C VAL A 28 -14.14 71.79 -17.14
N ASP A 29 -13.75 70.50 -17.24
CA ASP A 29 -14.56 69.37 -16.76
C ASP A 29 -13.76 68.46 -15.82
N LEU A 30 -14.38 68.10 -14.70
CA LEU A 30 -13.93 67.14 -13.68
C LEU A 30 -13.51 65.80 -14.27
N ARG A 31 -14.23 65.34 -15.28
CA ARG A 31 -13.91 64.13 -16.05
C ARG A 31 -12.62 64.28 -16.83
N ALA A 32 -12.41 65.44 -17.46
CA ALA A 32 -11.18 65.74 -18.19
C ALA A 32 -9.97 65.83 -17.25
N GLY A 33 -10.16 66.38 -16.04
CA GLY A 33 -9.12 66.38 -14.99
C GLY A 33 -8.79 64.99 -14.45
N ALA A 34 -9.78 64.11 -14.29
CA ALA A 34 -9.57 62.72 -13.88
C ALA A 34 -8.88 61.90 -14.99
N CYS A 35 -9.27 62.05 -16.25
CA CYS A 35 -8.59 61.44 -17.39
C CYS A 35 -7.13 61.91 -17.48
N TRP A 36 -6.88 63.22 -17.29
CA TRP A 36 -5.52 63.78 -17.31
C TRP A 36 -4.64 63.25 -16.17
N LEU A 37 -5.17 63.16 -14.94
CA LEU A 37 -4.44 62.58 -13.80
C LEU A 37 -4.14 61.10 -13.99
N LEU A 38 -5.02 60.35 -14.66
CA LEU A 38 -4.77 58.95 -15.02
C LEU A 38 -3.71 58.82 -16.12
N GLU A 39 -3.71 59.72 -17.12
CA GLU A 39 -2.68 59.78 -18.17
C GLU A 39 -1.29 60.15 -17.60
N ALA A 40 -1.24 61.12 -16.68
CA ALA A 40 -0.03 61.49 -15.95
C ALA A 40 0.46 60.36 -15.04
N ALA A 41 -0.44 59.75 -14.27
CA ALA A 41 -0.10 58.60 -13.43
C ALA A 41 0.38 57.40 -14.25
N ALA A 42 -0.19 57.17 -15.44
CA ALA A 42 0.26 56.15 -16.40
C ALA A 42 1.69 56.38 -16.92
N ALA A 43 2.17 57.62 -16.95
CA ALA A 43 3.55 57.98 -17.31
C ALA A 43 4.54 57.90 -16.13
N SER A 44 4.04 57.67 -14.91
CA SER A 44 4.83 57.61 -13.66
C SER A 44 5.09 56.18 -13.19
N ALA A 45 5.88 56.03 -12.12
CA ALA A 45 6.11 54.73 -11.45
C ALA A 45 4.83 54.08 -10.86
N LEU A 46 3.71 54.80 -10.80
CA LEU A 46 2.40 54.30 -10.35
C LEU A 46 1.52 53.79 -11.50
N GLY A 47 1.97 53.94 -12.75
CA GLY A 47 1.15 53.67 -13.94
C GLY A 47 0.64 52.25 -14.06
N GLU A 48 1.52 51.26 -13.79
CA GLU A 48 1.12 49.84 -13.80
C GLU A 48 0.05 49.53 -12.74
N GLN A 49 0.15 50.14 -11.55
CA GLN A 49 -0.80 49.90 -10.44
C GLN A 49 -2.16 50.55 -10.70
N VAL A 50 -2.16 51.76 -11.27
CA VAL A 50 -3.39 52.45 -11.67
C VAL A 50 -4.10 51.67 -12.78
N GLN A 51 -3.33 51.19 -13.77
CA GLN A 51 -3.85 50.39 -14.87
C GLN A 51 -4.42 49.05 -14.38
N GLU A 52 -3.75 48.38 -13.43
CA GLU A 52 -4.21 47.13 -12.83
C GLU A 52 -5.59 47.28 -12.15
N VAL A 53 -5.79 48.33 -11.35
CA VAL A 53 -7.09 48.62 -10.71
C VAL A 53 -8.17 48.89 -11.77
N PHE A 54 -7.81 49.65 -12.80
CA PHE A 54 -8.73 50.04 -13.87
C PHE A 54 -9.15 48.83 -14.71
N ASP A 55 -8.21 47.96 -15.07
CA ASP A 55 -8.45 46.73 -15.83
C ASP A 55 -9.24 45.71 -15.01
N TYR A 56 -8.94 45.57 -13.72
CA TYR A 56 -9.65 44.66 -12.82
C TYR A 56 -11.15 44.97 -12.77
N TYR A 57 -11.53 46.21 -12.47
CA TYR A 57 -12.95 46.59 -12.47
C TYR A 57 -13.51 46.75 -13.89
N GLY A 58 -12.66 47.06 -14.87
CA GLY A 58 -13.04 47.15 -16.27
C GLY A 58 -13.49 45.83 -16.87
N GLN A 59 -12.88 44.70 -16.47
CA GLN A 59 -13.29 43.34 -16.85
C GLN A 59 -14.58 42.91 -16.15
N ARG A 60 -14.80 43.36 -14.90
CA ARG A 60 -15.97 43.00 -14.08
C ARG A 60 -17.14 43.99 -14.17
N ALA A 61 -17.02 45.03 -14.99
CA ALA A 61 -18.01 46.10 -15.07
C ALA A 61 -19.42 45.60 -15.39
N VAL A 62 -19.54 44.59 -16.25
CA VAL A 62 -20.82 43.97 -16.63
C VAL A 62 -21.45 43.20 -15.46
N GLU A 63 -20.65 42.56 -14.61
CA GLU A 63 -21.12 41.88 -13.40
C GLU A 63 -21.60 42.88 -12.34
N ILE A 64 -20.85 43.97 -12.17
CA ILE A 64 -21.07 44.95 -11.09
C ILE A 64 -22.28 45.85 -11.41
N ARG A 65 -22.43 46.26 -12.67
CA ARG A 65 -23.55 47.08 -13.12
C ARG A 65 -23.95 46.72 -14.57
N PRO A 66 -24.79 45.69 -14.77
CA PRO A 66 -25.17 45.23 -16.11
C PRO A 66 -25.85 46.29 -16.98
N GLN A 67 -26.60 47.20 -16.34
CA GLN A 67 -27.40 48.23 -17.01
C GLN A 67 -26.56 49.34 -17.64
N ASP A 68 -25.37 49.62 -17.08
CA ASP A 68 -24.43 50.61 -17.59
C ASP A 68 -23.00 50.31 -17.10
N PRO A 69 -22.26 49.43 -17.81
CA PRO A 69 -20.90 49.06 -17.44
C PRO A 69 -19.90 50.21 -17.56
N ALA A 70 -20.18 51.22 -18.41
CA ALA A 70 -19.26 52.34 -18.62
C ALA A 70 -19.14 53.22 -17.37
N VAL A 71 -20.24 53.37 -16.63
CA VAL A 71 -20.27 54.10 -15.35
C VAL A 71 -19.36 53.48 -14.30
N VAL A 72 -19.14 52.16 -14.32
CA VAL A 72 -18.20 51.48 -13.41
C VAL A 72 -16.78 52.01 -13.61
N ARG A 73 -16.33 52.08 -14.87
CA ARG A 73 -14.99 52.59 -15.22
C ARG A 73 -14.85 54.07 -14.90
N ASP A 74 -15.87 54.87 -15.23
CA ASP A 74 -15.88 56.31 -14.92
C ASP A 74 -15.77 56.54 -13.39
N VAL A 75 -16.50 55.79 -12.56
CA VAL A 75 -16.45 55.91 -11.09
C VAL A 75 -15.10 55.45 -10.52
N VAL A 76 -14.54 54.35 -11.03
CA VAL A 76 -13.20 53.89 -10.62
C VAL A 76 -12.13 54.93 -10.99
N GLY A 77 -12.21 55.53 -12.17
CA GLY A 77 -11.33 56.62 -12.60
C GLY A 77 -11.44 57.85 -11.70
N VAL A 78 -12.66 58.23 -11.29
CA VAL A 78 -12.89 59.33 -10.34
C VAL A 78 -12.28 59.03 -8.96
N LEU A 79 -12.42 57.80 -8.45
CA LEU A 79 -11.82 57.40 -7.17
C LEU A 79 -10.29 57.39 -7.22
N LEU A 80 -9.72 56.90 -8.32
CA LEU A 80 -8.27 56.92 -8.54
C LEU A 80 -7.73 58.34 -8.61
N ALA A 81 -8.39 59.23 -9.37
CA ALA A 81 -8.03 60.64 -9.46
C ALA A 81 -8.14 61.36 -8.11
N ALA A 82 -9.18 61.07 -7.32
CA ALA A 82 -9.33 61.60 -5.98
C ALA A 82 -8.21 61.17 -5.04
N GLN A 83 -7.83 59.89 -5.11
CA GLN A 83 -6.76 59.37 -4.27
C GLN A 83 -5.37 59.87 -4.71
N LEU A 84 -5.12 60.08 -6.01
CA LEU A 84 -3.93 60.78 -6.53
C LEU A 84 -3.82 62.21 -5.97
N ALA A 85 -4.96 62.87 -5.77
CA ALA A 85 -5.03 64.19 -5.16
C ALA A 85 -5.00 64.18 -3.61
N GLY A 86 -4.89 63.00 -2.99
CA GLY A 86 -4.89 62.85 -1.53
C GLY A 86 -6.27 63.06 -0.87
N GLU A 87 -7.37 62.90 -1.62
CA GLU A 87 -8.73 63.07 -1.13
C GLU A 87 -9.48 61.75 -1.01
N THR A 88 -10.32 61.63 0.02
CA THR A 88 -11.27 60.54 0.18
C THR A 88 -12.66 61.02 -0.22
N LEU A 89 -13.31 60.34 -1.17
CA LEU A 89 -14.63 60.74 -1.64
C LEU A 89 -15.74 60.00 -0.89
N THR A 90 -16.78 60.74 -0.52
CA THR A 90 -18.08 60.17 -0.12
C THR A 90 -18.94 59.90 -1.36
N ALA A 91 -20.05 59.18 -1.21
CA ALA A 91 -21.00 58.95 -2.30
C ALA A 91 -21.53 60.26 -2.93
N GLU A 92 -21.76 61.30 -2.12
CA GLU A 92 -22.09 62.65 -2.59
C GLU A 92 -20.93 63.33 -3.34
N GLY A 93 -19.68 63.02 -2.96
CA GLY A 93 -18.49 63.48 -3.65
C GLY A 93 -18.36 62.85 -5.03
N VAL A 94 -18.55 61.54 -5.14
CA VAL A 94 -18.53 60.79 -6.40
C VAL A 94 -19.66 61.23 -7.33
N SER A 95 -20.89 61.35 -6.81
CA SER A 95 -22.04 61.84 -7.58
C SER A 95 -21.80 63.23 -8.19
N ARG A 96 -21.17 64.14 -7.43
CA ARG A 96 -20.78 65.46 -7.94
C ARG A 96 -19.63 65.40 -8.95
N ALA A 97 -18.64 64.54 -8.72
CA ALA A 97 -17.49 64.37 -9.61
C ALA A 97 -17.86 63.76 -10.96
N MET A 98 -18.88 62.91 -11.01
CA MET A 98 -19.41 62.30 -12.24
C MET A 98 -20.15 63.29 -13.15
N GLY A 99 -20.50 64.48 -12.63
CA GLY A 99 -21.10 65.55 -13.40
C GLY A 99 -22.54 65.28 -13.87
N LEU A 100 -22.99 66.07 -14.83
CA LEU A 100 -24.31 66.00 -15.45
C LEU A 100 -24.25 65.26 -16.79
N ASP A 101 -25.33 64.60 -17.17
CA ASP A 101 -25.51 64.00 -18.49
C ASP A 101 -25.88 65.05 -19.55
N GLY A 102 -26.02 64.63 -20.81
CA GLY A 102 -26.40 65.51 -21.92
C GLY A 102 -27.79 66.14 -21.80
N ARG A 103 -28.56 65.80 -20.76
CA ARG A 103 -29.89 66.36 -20.44
C ARG A 103 -29.84 67.27 -19.20
N GLY A 104 -28.66 67.50 -18.62
CA GLY A 104 -28.47 68.33 -17.43
C GLY A 104 -28.83 67.63 -16.11
N TRP A 105 -29.05 66.31 -16.12
CA TRP A 105 -29.33 65.51 -14.92
C TRP A 105 -28.05 64.88 -14.37
N PRO A 106 -27.93 64.62 -13.06
CA PRO A 106 -26.77 63.92 -12.51
C PRO A 106 -26.59 62.55 -13.18
N ARG A 107 -25.40 62.26 -13.72
CA ARG A 107 -25.09 60.93 -14.31
C ARG A 107 -25.22 59.80 -13.29
N LEU A 108 -25.04 60.13 -12.01
CA LEU A 108 -25.16 59.21 -10.89
C LEU A 108 -25.71 59.99 -9.70
N THR A 109 -26.85 59.60 -9.13
CA THR A 109 -27.33 60.21 -7.87
C THR A 109 -26.49 59.74 -6.69
N ALA A 110 -26.46 60.49 -5.58
CA ALA A 110 -25.70 60.10 -4.38
C ALA A 110 -26.08 58.71 -3.85
N ARG A 111 -27.36 58.34 -3.91
CA ARG A 111 -27.85 57.02 -3.50
C ARG A 111 -27.41 55.89 -4.44
N GLU A 112 -27.34 56.17 -5.74
CA GLU A 112 -26.81 55.21 -6.73
C GLU A 112 -25.29 55.08 -6.65
N ALA A 113 -24.59 56.18 -6.35
CA ALA A 113 -23.17 56.19 -6.09
C ALA A 113 -22.84 55.34 -4.86
N GLU A 114 -23.59 55.48 -3.77
CA GLU A 114 -23.40 54.68 -2.57
C GLU A 114 -23.59 53.18 -2.84
N LYS A 115 -24.66 52.79 -3.54
CA LYS A 115 -24.88 51.39 -3.94
C LYS A 115 -23.76 50.84 -4.82
N LEU A 116 -23.30 51.64 -5.79
CA LEU A 116 -22.23 51.25 -6.69
C LEU A 116 -20.88 51.13 -5.98
N LEU A 117 -20.55 52.06 -5.09
CA LEU A 117 -19.33 52.01 -4.28
C LEU A 117 -19.31 50.81 -3.33
N ALA A 118 -20.45 50.48 -2.71
CA ALA A 118 -20.61 49.27 -1.91
C ALA A 118 -20.55 47.98 -2.76
N ALA A 119 -21.00 48.02 -4.02
CA ALA A 119 -20.83 46.91 -4.95
C ALA A 119 -19.35 46.74 -5.37
N LEU A 120 -18.65 47.83 -5.66
CA LEU A 120 -17.22 47.84 -5.97
C LEU A 120 -16.38 47.28 -4.82
N ALA A 121 -16.64 47.73 -3.59
CA ALA A 121 -15.96 47.25 -2.39
C ALA A 121 -16.20 45.76 -2.09
N ARG A 122 -17.31 45.19 -2.57
CA ARG A 122 -17.60 43.74 -2.47
C ARG A 122 -17.03 42.95 -3.64
N ALA A 123 -16.95 43.57 -4.83
CA ALA A 123 -16.52 42.92 -6.05
C ALA A 123 -14.99 42.82 -6.17
N GLY A 124 -14.23 43.64 -5.43
CA GLY A 124 -12.78 43.67 -5.52
C GLY A 124 -12.07 44.20 -4.29
N PRO A 125 -10.78 43.87 -4.13
CA PRO A 125 -9.99 44.26 -2.96
C PRO A 125 -9.45 45.70 -3.02
N TYR A 126 -9.57 46.36 -4.16
CA TYR A 126 -8.97 47.68 -4.41
C TYR A 126 -9.83 48.85 -3.94
N VAL A 127 -11.14 48.68 -3.71
CA VAL A 127 -12.00 49.76 -3.19
C VAL A 127 -12.37 49.41 -1.77
N ARG A 128 -12.11 50.31 -0.82
CA ARG A 128 -12.45 50.11 0.59
C ARG A 128 -13.29 51.26 1.13
N ALA A 129 -14.27 50.92 1.95
CA ALA A 129 -15.00 51.89 2.75
C ALA A 129 -14.15 52.29 3.97
N VAL A 130 -14.12 53.57 4.28
CA VAL A 130 -13.42 54.18 5.42
C VAL A 130 -14.39 55.10 6.15
N SER A 131 -14.31 55.12 7.48
CA SER A 131 -15.18 56.00 8.27
C SER A 131 -14.67 57.44 8.22
N LEU A 132 -15.53 58.37 7.79
CA LEU A 132 -15.32 59.82 7.83
C LEU A 132 -16.38 60.44 8.76
N GLY A 133 -16.28 60.15 10.06
CA GLY A 133 -17.30 60.55 11.05
C GLY A 133 -18.62 59.83 10.82
N ASP A 134 -19.71 60.58 10.60
CA ASP A 134 -21.06 60.04 10.37
C ASP A 134 -21.30 59.55 8.91
N ARG A 135 -20.27 59.57 8.05
CA ARG A 135 -20.37 59.23 6.64
C ARG A 135 -19.32 58.21 6.23
N SER A 136 -19.66 57.37 5.24
CA SER A 136 -18.70 56.46 4.60
C SER A 136 -17.95 57.16 3.48
N GLY A 137 -16.63 57.27 3.63
CA GLY A 137 -15.70 57.59 2.54
C GLY A 137 -15.24 56.32 1.83
N TYR A 138 -14.77 56.46 0.59
CA TYR A 138 -14.22 55.36 -0.18
C TYR A 138 -12.83 55.73 -0.70
N VAL A 139 -11.89 54.81 -0.52
CA VAL A 139 -10.50 54.94 -0.99
C VAL A 139 -10.15 53.81 -1.94
N VAL A 140 -9.25 54.11 -2.87
CA VAL A 140 -8.58 53.08 -3.66
C VAL A 140 -7.33 52.63 -2.91
N VAL A 141 -7.13 51.32 -2.81
CA VAL A 141 -5.94 50.66 -2.25
C VAL A 141 -5.09 50.18 -3.43
N TRP A 142 -3.87 50.69 -3.57
CA TRP A 142 -3.05 50.58 -4.79
C TRP A 142 -2.00 49.49 -4.63
N ARG A 143 -1.62 49.26 -3.37
CA ARG A 143 -0.84 48.10 -2.94
C ARG A 143 -1.77 47.20 -2.17
N LEU A 144 -2.13 46.08 -2.80
CA LEU A 144 -2.77 44.99 -2.07
C LEU A 144 -1.85 44.59 -0.91
N ALA A 145 -2.44 44.17 0.20
CA ALA A 145 -1.64 43.58 1.26
C ALA A 145 -0.87 42.39 0.69
N ALA A 146 0.37 42.17 1.13
CA ALA A 146 1.28 41.19 0.53
C ALA A 146 0.67 39.78 0.38
N HIS A 147 -0.25 39.39 1.27
CA HIS A 147 -0.98 38.12 1.19
C HIS A 147 -1.98 38.06 0.02
N GLU A 148 -2.70 39.14 -0.30
CA GLU A 148 -3.63 39.19 -1.43
C GLU A 148 -2.89 39.21 -2.77
N GLN A 149 -1.74 39.90 -2.82
CA GLN A 149 -0.86 39.88 -3.99
C GLN A 149 -0.28 38.48 -4.21
N ALA A 150 0.22 37.84 -3.13
CA ALA A 150 0.69 36.45 -3.16
C ALA A 150 -0.39 35.47 -3.65
N ARG A 151 -1.62 35.60 -3.14
CA ARG A 151 -2.75 34.76 -3.54
C ARG A 151 -3.10 34.91 -5.03
N ARG A 152 -3.18 36.13 -5.54
CA ARG A 152 -3.47 36.37 -6.96
C ARG A 152 -2.38 35.84 -7.88
N GLU A 153 -1.13 36.06 -7.50
CA GLU A 153 0.01 35.57 -8.25
C GLU A 153 0.04 34.04 -8.27
N PHE A 154 -0.25 33.40 -7.14
CA PHE A 154 -0.41 31.95 -7.05
C PHE A 154 -1.52 31.44 -7.97
N GLU A 155 -2.71 32.06 -7.96
CA GLU A 155 -3.81 31.69 -8.85
C GLU A 155 -3.46 31.88 -10.34
N ARG A 156 -2.68 32.91 -10.67
CA ARG A 156 -2.17 33.15 -12.03
C ARG A 156 -1.24 32.02 -12.48
N ILE A 157 -0.31 31.61 -11.62
CA ILE A 157 0.57 30.46 -11.87
C ILE A 157 -0.27 29.19 -12.06
N ARG A 158 -1.21 28.92 -11.15
CA ARG A 158 -2.07 27.73 -11.17
C ARG A 158 -2.92 27.65 -12.45
N ALA A 159 -3.53 28.77 -12.85
CA ALA A 159 -4.33 28.86 -14.06
C ALA A 159 -3.50 28.62 -15.34
N GLY A 160 -2.20 28.97 -15.33
CA GLY A 160 -1.28 28.77 -16.45
C GLY A 160 -0.85 27.31 -16.67
N ILE A 161 -1.08 26.40 -15.72
CA ILE A 161 -0.70 24.99 -15.84
C ILE A 161 -1.74 24.24 -16.67
N ALA A 162 -1.34 23.72 -17.83
CA ALA A 162 -2.24 22.95 -18.68
C ALA A 162 -2.51 21.54 -18.11
N PRO A 163 -3.66 20.91 -18.41
CA PRO A 163 -3.96 19.52 -18.01
C PRO A 163 -2.97 18.47 -18.53
N THR A 164 -2.21 18.79 -19.59
CA THR A 164 -1.20 17.92 -20.20
C THR A 164 0.23 18.29 -19.81
N ASP A 165 0.41 19.14 -18.80
CA ASP A 165 1.72 19.59 -18.35
C ASP A 165 2.50 18.41 -17.73
N ARG A 166 3.74 18.20 -18.18
CA ARG A 166 4.61 17.10 -17.71
C ARG A 166 4.90 17.20 -16.21
N ARG A 167 4.87 18.40 -15.64
CA ARG A 167 5.10 18.63 -14.21
C ARG A 167 4.01 18.02 -13.33
N LEU A 168 2.81 17.78 -13.87
CA LEU A 168 1.74 17.07 -13.15
C LEU A 168 2.15 15.64 -12.80
N THR A 169 2.93 14.98 -13.66
CA THR A 169 3.47 13.65 -13.37
C THR A 169 4.45 13.69 -12.19
N ALA A 170 5.35 14.69 -12.16
CA ALA A 170 6.27 14.87 -11.04
C ALA A 170 5.53 15.14 -9.72
N ALA A 171 4.50 16.00 -9.74
CA ALA A 171 3.68 16.27 -8.56
C ALA A 171 2.89 15.04 -8.09
N ALA A 172 2.41 14.21 -9.02
CA ALA A 172 1.74 12.97 -8.64
C ALA A 172 2.72 11.96 -8.01
N VAL A 173 3.92 11.79 -8.58
CA VAL A 173 4.98 10.95 -7.99
C VAL A 173 5.35 11.47 -6.61
N GLU A 174 5.51 12.78 -6.44
CA GLU A 174 5.80 13.41 -5.15
C GLU A 174 4.68 13.16 -4.13
N ALA A 175 3.41 13.26 -4.55
CA ALA A 175 2.28 12.95 -3.68
C ALA A 175 2.25 11.47 -3.26
N LEU A 176 2.54 10.54 -4.18
CA LEU A 176 2.69 9.11 -3.87
C LEU A 176 3.92 8.85 -2.98
N ALA A 177 4.98 9.63 -3.11
CA ALA A 177 6.24 9.47 -2.38
C ALA A 177 6.26 10.16 -1.00
N SER A 178 5.26 10.99 -0.71
CA SER A 178 5.26 11.85 0.48
C SER A 178 4.95 11.10 1.79
N GLU A 179 5.39 11.67 2.92
CA GLU A 179 5.10 11.15 4.25
C GLU A 179 3.58 10.94 4.45
N GLY A 180 3.19 9.76 4.93
CA GLY A 180 1.79 9.35 5.06
C GLY A 180 1.27 8.50 3.89
N SER A 181 1.98 8.46 2.76
CA SER A 181 1.73 7.46 1.71
C SER A 181 2.54 6.19 1.99
N PRO A 182 1.93 4.99 1.94
CA PRO A 182 2.67 3.74 2.05
C PRO A 182 3.55 3.46 0.83
N LEU A 183 3.43 4.24 -0.25
CA LEU A 183 4.32 4.17 -1.40
C LEU A 183 5.62 4.98 -1.23
N ALA A 184 5.76 5.76 -0.15
CA ALA A 184 6.94 6.59 0.10
C ALA A 184 8.24 5.77 0.12
N GLY A 185 8.22 4.57 0.72
CA GLY A 185 9.35 3.65 0.74
C GLY A 185 9.56 2.86 -0.55
N LEU A 186 8.61 2.90 -1.50
CA LEU A 186 8.61 2.07 -2.71
C LEU A 186 9.14 2.80 -3.95
N VAL A 187 9.56 4.07 -3.79
CA VAL A 187 10.21 4.85 -4.84
C VAL A 187 11.62 4.31 -5.04
N GLY A 188 11.82 3.56 -6.13
CA GLY A 188 13.04 2.80 -6.40
C GLY A 188 12.90 1.28 -6.22
N GLY A 189 11.71 0.83 -5.80
CA GLY A 189 11.38 -0.58 -5.66
C GLY A 189 11.76 -1.17 -4.31
N ASP A 190 10.82 -1.86 -3.66
CA ASP A 190 11.07 -2.56 -2.41
C ASP A 190 10.17 -3.81 -2.27
N VAL A 191 10.47 -4.65 -1.29
CA VAL A 191 9.75 -5.87 -0.98
C VAL A 191 8.66 -5.59 0.03
N VAL A 192 7.42 -5.88 -0.35
CA VAL A 192 6.25 -5.71 0.51
C VAL A 192 5.72 -7.07 0.94
N GLU A 193 5.44 -7.21 2.24
CA GLU A 193 4.70 -8.35 2.77
C GLU A 193 3.20 -8.11 2.61
N VAL A 194 2.51 -9.06 1.97
CA VAL A 194 1.08 -9.03 1.67
C VAL A 194 0.44 -10.30 2.20
N ARG A 195 -0.77 -10.20 2.77
CA ARG A 195 -1.49 -11.38 3.26
C ARG A 195 -2.40 -11.93 2.18
N TRP A 196 -2.06 -13.11 1.65
CA TRP A 196 -2.85 -13.81 0.65
C TRP A 196 -3.25 -15.20 1.16
N GLN A 197 -4.54 -15.54 1.03
CA GLN A 197 -5.10 -16.82 1.48
C GLN A 197 -4.65 -17.18 2.92
N HIS A 198 -4.82 -16.23 3.84
CA HIS A 198 -4.50 -16.36 5.27
C HIS A 198 -3.02 -16.57 5.62
N SER A 199 -2.10 -16.33 4.67
CA SER A 199 -0.66 -16.51 4.85
C SER A 199 0.14 -15.33 4.27
N PRO A 200 1.35 -15.06 4.78
CA PRO A 200 2.18 -13.99 4.24
C PRO A 200 2.77 -14.40 2.88
N ARG A 201 2.89 -13.41 2.00
CA ARG A 201 3.60 -13.46 0.73
C ARG A 201 4.43 -12.22 0.58
N TYR A 202 5.51 -12.32 -0.20
CA TYR A 202 6.38 -11.22 -0.48
C TYR A 202 6.29 -10.89 -1.97
N ALA A 203 6.11 -9.60 -2.26
CA ALA A 203 6.08 -9.09 -3.62
C ALA A 203 7.04 -7.93 -3.76
N PHE A 204 7.78 -7.88 -4.86
CA PHE A 204 8.54 -6.70 -5.24
C PHE A 204 7.56 -5.65 -5.79
N VAL A 205 7.61 -4.42 -5.29
CA VAL A 205 6.69 -3.35 -5.71
C VAL A 205 7.49 -2.13 -6.11
N GLU A 206 7.27 -1.61 -7.32
CA GLU A 206 8.01 -0.48 -7.86
C GLU A 206 7.08 0.49 -8.60
N LEU A 207 7.18 1.79 -8.28
CA LEU A 207 6.54 2.85 -9.08
C LEU A 207 7.37 3.10 -10.35
N THR A 208 6.77 2.89 -11.52
CA THR A 208 7.48 2.92 -12.80
C THR A 208 6.65 3.55 -13.91
N ASP A 209 7.32 4.05 -14.96
CA ASP A 209 6.67 4.42 -16.20
C ASP A 209 6.75 3.24 -17.16
N ALA A 210 5.60 2.62 -17.46
CA ALA A 210 5.57 1.44 -18.33
C ALA A 210 6.13 1.72 -19.74
N ARG A 211 6.17 2.98 -20.17
CA ARG A 211 6.74 3.39 -21.47
C ARG A 211 8.27 3.35 -21.51
N SER A 212 8.92 3.44 -20.35
CA SER A 212 10.38 3.37 -20.21
C SER A 212 10.88 2.03 -19.70
N LEU A 213 9.99 1.07 -19.47
CA LEU A 213 10.39 -0.29 -19.09
C LEU A 213 11.15 -0.96 -20.22
N GLU A 214 12.30 -1.55 -19.88
CA GLU A 214 13.10 -2.35 -20.79
C GLU A 214 12.85 -3.85 -20.57
N GLU A 215 12.99 -4.65 -21.63
CA GLU A 215 12.91 -6.12 -21.53
C GLU A 215 13.94 -6.68 -20.53
N SER A 216 15.14 -6.11 -20.48
CA SER A 216 16.22 -6.45 -19.56
C SER A 216 15.78 -6.44 -18.09
N ARG A 217 15.03 -5.39 -17.70
CA ARG A 217 14.51 -5.23 -16.34
C ARG A 217 13.46 -6.27 -16.01
N LEU A 218 12.55 -6.56 -16.94
CA LEU A 218 11.52 -7.58 -16.73
C LEU A 218 12.11 -8.99 -16.67
N MET A 219 13.13 -9.28 -17.48
CA MET A 219 13.88 -10.54 -17.40
C MET A 219 14.56 -10.72 -16.04
N GLU A 220 15.15 -9.65 -15.51
CA GLU A 220 15.76 -9.66 -14.18
C GLU A 220 14.71 -9.92 -13.09
N LEU A 221 13.54 -9.28 -13.16
CA LEU A 221 12.44 -9.56 -12.24
C LEU A 221 11.98 -11.02 -12.35
N CYS A 222 11.75 -11.56 -13.55
CA CYS A 222 11.40 -12.98 -13.72
C CYS A 222 12.42 -13.91 -13.06
N ARG A 223 13.72 -13.63 -13.22
CA ARG A 223 14.81 -14.38 -12.58
C ARG A 223 14.71 -14.32 -11.06
N GLN A 224 14.47 -13.15 -10.48
CA GLN A 224 14.29 -12.97 -9.03
C GLN A 224 13.07 -13.77 -8.53
N LEU A 225 11.96 -13.76 -9.25
CA LEU A 225 10.74 -14.47 -8.84
C LEU A 225 10.87 -16.00 -8.81
N VAL A 226 11.80 -16.56 -9.59
CA VAL A 226 12.12 -18.01 -9.56
C VAL A 226 13.30 -18.35 -8.66
N ASP A 227 14.14 -17.38 -8.32
CA ASP A 227 15.29 -17.57 -7.45
C ASP A 227 14.82 -17.96 -6.04
N VAL A 228 15.37 -19.05 -5.51
CA VAL A 228 15.04 -19.57 -4.18
C VAL A 228 15.76 -18.81 -3.06
N ASP A 229 16.76 -18.00 -3.42
CA ASP A 229 17.53 -17.19 -2.47
C ASP A 229 16.83 -15.85 -2.14
N THR A 230 15.83 -15.44 -2.94
CA THR A 230 15.06 -14.22 -2.68
C THR A 230 13.64 -14.53 -2.16
N PRO A 231 13.03 -13.67 -1.33
CA PRO A 231 11.71 -13.93 -0.77
C PRO A 231 10.56 -13.66 -1.76
N GLU A 232 10.73 -12.89 -2.82
CA GLU A 232 9.62 -12.36 -3.63
C GLU A 232 9.06 -13.42 -4.58
N THR A 233 7.72 -13.57 -4.59
CA THR A 233 7.03 -14.55 -5.44
C THR A 233 6.20 -13.89 -6.54
N ALA A 234 6.01 -12.57 -6.45
CA ALA A 234 5.37 -11.74 -7.46
C ALA A 234 6.07 -10.38 -7.56
N ALA A 235 5.86 -9.68 -8.67
CA ALA A 235 6.27 -8.29 -8.83
C ALA A 235 5.10 -7.44 -9.33
N LEU A 236 4.84 -6.32 -8.65
CA LEU A 236 3.83 -5.34 -8.99
C LEU A 236 4.50 -4.03 -9.41
N LEU A 237 4.40 -3.74 -10.70
CA LEU A 237 4.79 -2.46 -11.26
C LEU A 237 3.60 -1.50 -11.16
N ILE A 238 3.74 -0.39 -10.46
CA ILE A 238 2.71 0.64 -10.33
C ILE A 238 2.97 1.68 -11.43
N GLY A 239 2.08 1.78 -12.41
CA GLY A 239 2.23 2.72 -13.53
C GLY A 239 1.80 4.13 -13.18
N LEU A 240 2.40 5.14 -13.82
CA LEU A 240 2.12 6.55 -13.56
C LEU A 240 0.67 6.96 -13.92
N PRO A 241 0.10 8.02 -13.30
CA PRO A 241 -1.31 8.40 -13.46
C PRO A 241 -1.73 9.02 -14.81
N PHE A 242 -0.81 9.12 -15.78
CA PHE A 242 -1.05 9.80 -17.05
C PHE A 242 -0.72 8.90 -18.24
N GLU A 243 -1.31 9.24 -19.40
CA GLU A 243 -1.06 8.52 -20.66
C GLU A 243 -1.32 7.01 -20.56
N ARG A 244 -2.38 6.60 -19.85
CA ARG A 244 -2.68 5.19 -19.56
C ARG A 244 -2.67 4.32 -20.81
N ARG A 245 -3.22 4.82 -21.92
CA ARG A 245 -3.26 4.08 -23.20
C ARG A 245 -1.86 3.75 -23.72
N LYS A 246 -0.92 4.70 -23.67
CA LYS A 246 0.45 4.48 -24.14
C LYS A 246 1.21 3.52 -23.21
N GLN A 247 0.98 3.62 -21.90
CA GLN A 247 1.54 2.67 -20.93
C GLN A 247 1.01 1.25 -21.16
N LEU A 248 -0.29 1.10 -21.46
CA LEU A 248 -0.89 -0.18 -21.81
C LEU A 248 -0.32 -0.76 -23.11
N GLU A 249 -0.15 0.06 -24.14
CA GLU A 249 0.46 -0.34 -25.42
C GLU A 249 1.91 -0.81 -25.22
N ALA A 250 2.70 -0.08 -24.43
CA ALA A 250 4.07 -0.45 -24.09
C ALA A 250 4.15 -1.77 -23.31
N TRP A 251 3.29 -1.95 -22.29
CA TRP A 251 3.22 -3.19 -21.53
C TRP A 251 2.91 -4.41 -22.40
N ARG A 252 1.93 -4.28 -23.31
CA ARG A 252 1.55 -5.37 -24.23
C ARG A 252 2.69 -5.75 -25.16
N ALA A 253 3.40 -4.76 -25.71
CA ALA A 253 4.56 -5.02 -26.56
C ALA A 253 5.66 -5.78 -25.81
N LEU A 254 5.90 -5.47 -24.54
CA LEU A 254 6.86 -6.20 -23.70
C LEU A 254 6.36 -7.59 -23.30
N ALA A 255 5.06 -7.73 -23.04
CA ALA A 255 4.48 -8.98 -22.57
C ALA A 255 4.65 -10.12 -23.58
N ASP A 256 4.51 -9.83 -24.88
CA ASP A 256 4.67 -10.80 -25.96
C ASP A 256 6.07 -11.47 -25.96
N HIS A 257 7.11 -10.78 -25.48
CA HIS A 257 8.48 -11.30 -25.39
C HIS A 257 8.76 -12.16 -24.15
N LEU A 258 7.86 -12.14 -23.17
CA LEU A 258 8.00 -12.81 -21.88
C LEU A 258 7.12 -14.05 -21.75
N VAL A 259 6.20 -14.28 -22.69
CA VAL A 259 5.31 -15.45 -22.69
C VAL A 259 6.12 -16.74 -22.58
N GLY A 260 5.75 -17.59 -21.63
CA GLY A 260 6.39 -18.90 -21.39
C GLY A 260 7.72 -18.85 -20.64
N ARG A 261 8.20 -17.68 -20.24
CA ARG A 261 9.40 -17.58 -19.39
C ARG A 261 9.07 -17.92 -17.93
N PRO A 262 9.93 -18.67 -17.22
CA PRO A 262 9.75 -18.94 -15.80
C PRO A 262 9.69 -17.63 -14.98
N GLY A 263 8.69 -17.51 -14.09
CA GLY A 263 8.51 -16.35 -13.22
C GLY A 263 7.66 -15.24 -13.84
N ALA A 264 7.43 -15.28 -15.15
CA ALA A 264 6.64 -14.28 -15.87
C ALA A 264 5.18 -14.25 -15.39
N GLU A 265 4.67 -15.39 -14.91
CA GLU A 265 3.33 -15.53 -14.34
C GLU A 265 3.09 -14.67 -13.09
N GLY A 266 4.16 -14.32 -12.36
CA GLY A 266 4.14 -13.49 -11.17
C GLY A 266 4.28 -11.99 -11.44
N LEU A 267 4.41 -11.56 -12.70
CA LEU A 267 4.47 -10.15 -13.06
C LEU A 267 3.07 -9.55 -13.19
N ALA A 268 2.90 -8.34 -12.65
CA ALA A 268 1.68 -7.54 -12.79
C ALA A 268 2.02 -6.05 -12.97
N LEU A 269 1.22 -5.36 -13.79
CA LEU A 269 1.25 -3.91 -13.95
C LEU A 269 -0.09 -3.32 -13.48
N TRP A 270 -0.05 -2.43 -12.49
CA TRP A 270 -1.22 -1.70 -12.00
C TRP A 270 -1.27 -0.30 -12.59
N LEU A 271 -2.24 -0.07 -13.47
CA LEU A 271 -2.49 1.24 -14.06
C LEU A 271 -3.70 1.90 -13.40
N PRO A 272 -3.60 3.16 -12.97
CA PRO A 272 -4.75 3.91 -12.49
C PRO A 272 -5.70 4.24 -13.65
N ARG A 273 -6.95 4.63 -13.33
CA ARG A 273 -7.82 5.24 -14.34
C ARG A 273 -7.31 6.62 -14.75
N GLU A 274 -7.79 7.12 -15.89
CA GLU A 274 -7.49 8.49 -16.31
C GLU A 274 -8.07 9.49 -15.28
N PRO A 275 -7.34 10.56 -14.96
CA PRO A 275 -7.76 11.56 -13.98
C PRO A 275 -8.94 12.39 -14.50
N THR A 276 -9.88 12.72 -13.61
CA THR A 276 -10.96 13.66 -13.92
C THR A 276 -10.47 15.11 -13.77
N THR A 277 -11.21 16.07 -14.34
CA THR A 277 -10.87 17.50 -14.23
C THR A 277 -10.77 17.96 -12.77
N GLY A 278 -11.62 17.46 -11.87
CA GLY A 278 -11.58 17.82 -10.45
C GLY A 278 -10.33 17.32 -9.75
N GLU A 279 -9.90 16.09 -10.03
CA GLU A 279 -8.69 15.50 -9.41
C GLU A 279 -7.40 16.13 -9.93
N LEU A 280 -7.41 16.62 -11.17
CA LEU A 280 -6.30 17.40 -11.73
C LEU A 280 -6.09 18.73 -11.00
N GLU A 281 -7.13 19.34 -10.43
CA GLU A 281 -6.99 20.64 -9.76
C GLU A 281 -6.09 20.57 -8.52
N ASP A 282 -6.16 19.49 -7.75
CA ASP A 282 -5.30 19.32 -6.57
C ASP A 282 -3.84 19.10 -7.01
N LEU A 283 -3.58 18.31 -8.06
CA LEU A 283 -2.24 18.14 -8.64
C LEU A 283 -1.70 19.44 -9.26
N ARG A 284 -2.54 20.22 -9.94
CA ARG A 284 -2.19 21.57 -10.45
C ARG A 284 -1.83 22.51 -9.32
N THR A 285 -2.54 22.42 -8.19
CA THR A 285 -2.23 23.21 -6.99
C THR A 285 -0.84 22.86 -6.47
N LEU A 286 -0.48 21.57 -6.38
CA LEU A 286 0.87 21.15 -5.99
C LEU A 286 1.96 21.64 -6.95
N VAL A 287 1.73 21.55 -8.26
CA VAL A 287 2.67 22.08 -9.28
C VAL A 287 2.80 23.61 -9.17
N ALA A 288 1.72 24.32 -8.85
CA ALA A 288 1.74 25.76 -8.61
C ALA A 288 2.50 26.11 -7.33
N CYS A 289 2.35 25.32 -6.25
CA CYS A 289 3.12 25.49 -5.01
C CYS A 289 4.62 25.40 -5.27
N ALA A 290 5.09 24.36 -5.97
CA ALA A 290 6.51 24.21 -6.28
C ALA A 290 7.07 25.40 -7.07
N GLN A 291 6.36 25.87 -8.10
CA GLN A 291 6.75 27.07 -8.86
C GLN A 291 6.72 28.35 -8.03
N ALA A 292 5.71 28.51 -7.17
CA ALA A 292 5.57 29.67 -6.30
C ALA A 292 6.64 29.71 -5.21
N GLU A 293 7.12 28.55 -4.73
CA GLU A 293 8.24 28.44 -3.80
C GLU A 293 9.57 28.84 -4.48
N GLU A 294 9.82 28.37 -5.71
CA GLU A 294 10.98 28.77 -6.51
C GLU A 294 10.98 30.29 -6.78
N LEU A 295 9.83 30.85 -7.18
CA LEU A 295 9.67 32.30 -7.42
C LEU A 295 9.70 33.11 -6.12
N GLY A 296 9.17 32.58 -5.02
CA GLY A 296 9.13 33.22 -3.72
C GLY A 296 10.52 33.48 -3.13
N GLN A 297 11.51 32.65 -3.47
CA GLN A 297 12.92 32.89 -3.16
C GLN A 297 13.47 34.15 -3.85
N ALA A 298 12.91 34.54 -5.01
CA ALA A 298 13.32 35.70 -5.78
C ALA A 298 12.46 36.96 -5.57
N ILE A 299 11.16 36.80 -5.28
CA ILE A 299 10.16 37.90 -5.35
C ILE A 299 9.57 38.27 -3.97
N GLY A 300 9.65 37.40 -2.95
CA GLY A 300 9.30 37.73 -1.56
C GLY A 300 8.64 36.61 -0.74
N SER A 301 8.83 36.66 0.58
CA SER A 301 8.42 35.61 1.53
C SER A 301 6.92 35.38 1.70
N ALA A 302 6.07 36.32 1.26
CA ALA A 302 4.62 36.19 1.32
C ALA A 302 4.08 35.14 0.33
N LEU A 303 4.68 35.05 -0.87
CA LEU A 303 4.29 34.04 -1.88
C LEU A 303 4.70 32.63 -1.44
N ALA A 304 5.93 32.48 -0.92
CA ALA A 304 6.40 31.22 -0.36
C ALA A 304 5.55 30.76 0.83
N SER A 305 5.21 31.66 1.76
CA SER A 305 4.33 31.36 2.89
C SER A 305 2.94 30.91 2.45
N HIS A 306 2.36 31.55 1.42
CA HIS A 306 1.07 31.17 0.88
C HIS A 306 1.13 29.80 0.19
N ALA A 307 2.16 29.55 -0.64
CA ALA A 307 2.39 28.27 -1.30
C ALA A 307 2.53 27.12 -0.31
N ALA A 308 3.26 27.31 0.79
CA ALA A 308 3.40 26.32 1.85
C ALA A 308 2.04 25.99 2.52
N HIS A 309 1.19 27.01 2.75
CA HIS A 309 -0.15 26.80 3.30
C HIS A 309 -1.05 26.02 2.34
N GLU A 310 -1.07 26.37 1.06
CA GLU A 310 -1.83 25.66 0.02
C GLU A 310 -1.34 24.21 -0.14
N ARG A 311 -0.02 23.98 -0.08
CA ARG A 311 0.58 22.65 -0.18
C ARG A 311 0.12 21.72 0.94
N LEU A 312 0.09 22.20 2.18
CA LEU A 312 -0.41 21.44 3.33
C LEU A 312 -1.87 21.02 3.15
N ALA A 313 -2.69 21.86 2.52
CA ALA A 313 -4.10 21.57 2.26
C ALA A 313 -4.31 20.68 1.02
N ALA A 314 -3.50 20.84 -0.03
CA ALA A 314 -3.63 20.13 -1.30
C ALA A 314 -3.04 18.72 -1.25
N MET A 315 -1.97 18.48 -0.48
CA MET A 315 -1.28 17.19 -0.45
C MET A 315 -2.18 16.01 -0.05
N PRO A 316 -2.95 16.06 1.06
CA PRO A 316 -3.84 14.95 1.44
C PRO A 316 -4.97 14.74 0.43
N ARG A 317 -5.45 15.81 -0.22
CA ARG A 317 -6.48 15.73 -1.26
C ARG A 317 -5.95 15.05 -2.53
N ALA A 318 -4.75 15.42 -2.96
CA ALA A 318 -4.07 14.78 -4.08
C ALA A 318 -3.79 13.29 -3.79
N GLN A 319 -3.34 12.93 -2.59
CA GLN A 319 -3.15 11.53 -2.18
C GLN A 319 -4.47 10.75 -2.22
N ALA A 320 -5.57 11.32 -1.70
CA ALA A 320 -6.88 10.69 -1.74
C ALA A 320 -7.42 10.51 -3.17
N ALA A 321 -7.20 11.51 -4.04
CA ALA A 321 -7.54 11.43 -5.46
C ALA A 321 -6.76 10.32 -6.17
N LEU A 322 -5.44 10.24 -5.94
CA LEU A 322 -4.60 9.20 -6.52
C LEU A 322 -5.03 7.81 -6.04
N LEU A 323 -5.27 7.63 -4.74
CA LEU A 323 -5.78 6.37 -4.19
C LEU A 323 -7.09 5.94 -4.87
N ALA A 324 -8.03 6.86 -5.07
CA ALA A 324 -9.27 6.59 -5.79
C ALA A 324 -9.01 6.21 -7.26
N MET A 325 -8.10 6.90 -7.95
CA MET A 325 -7.73 6.59 -9.32
C MET A 325 -7.16 5.17 -9.47
N TYR A 326 -6.33 4.73 -8.53
CA TYR A 326 -5.76 3.38 -8.52
C TYR A 326 -6.79 2.31 -8.13
N GLY A 327 -7.65 2.60 -7.14
CA GLY A 327 -8.75 1.71 -6.75
C GLY A 327 -9.81 1.51 -7.84
N GLU A 328 -9.95 2.46 -8.75
CA GLU A 328 -10.82 2.38 -9.93
C GLU A 328 -10.06 2.02 -11.22
N GLY A 329 -8.76 1.70 -11.09
CA GLY A 329 -7.86 1.37 -12.18
C GLY A 329 -8.00 -0.07 -12.69
N GLN A 330 -6.90 -0.59 -13.24
CA GLN A 330 -6.80 -1.98 -13.72
C GLN A 330 -5.44 -2.55 -13.43
N VAL A 331 -5.42 -3.85 -13.10
CA VAL A 331 -4.20 -4.64 -12.98
C VAL A 331 -4.12 -5.60 -14.14
N LEU A 332 -2.95 -5.62 -14.78
CA LEU A 332 -2.66 -6.33 -16.01
C LEU A 332 -1.59 -7.37 -15.73
N SER A 333 -1.84 -8.60 -16.14
CA SER A 333 -0.81 -9.61 -16.31
C SER A 333 -0.26 -9.58 -17.74
N LEU A 334 0.59 -10.54 -18.04
CA LEU A 334 1.02 -10.81 -19.42
C LEU A 334 -0.09 -11.45 -20.26
N GLU A 335 -1.07 -12.09 -19.61
CA GLU A 335 -2.18 -12.79 -20.28
C GLU A 335 -3.42 -11.92 -20.46
N GLY A 336 -3.55 -10.82 -19.71
CA GLY A 336 -4.69 -9.92 -19.81
C GLY A 336 -4.96 -9.09 -18.56
N VAL A 337 -6.24 -8.86 -18.28
CA VAL A 337 -6.68 -8.09 -17.10
C VAL A 337 -6.91 -9.07 -15.94
N ASP A 338 -6.17 -8.89 -14.85
CA ASP A 338 -6.30 -9.67 -13.62
C ASP A 338 -7.38 -9.10 -12.69
N ALA A 339 -7.39 -7.78 -12.55
CA ALA A 339 -8.34 -7.07 -11.73
C ALA A 339 -8.78 -5.78 -12.42
N ASP A 340 -10.07 -5.47 -12.33
CA ASP A 340 -10.62 -4.18 -12.73
C ASP A 340 -11.02 -3.36 -11.49
N GLY A 341 -11.45 -2.11 -11.70
CA GLY A 341 -11.88 -1.24 -10.62
C GLY A 341 -13.01 -1.82 -9.75
N ARG A 342 -13.81 -2.77 -10.24
CA ARG A 342 -14.84 -3.43 -9.42
C ARG A 342 -14.24 -4.46 -8.47
N THR A 343 -13.23 -5.20 -8.92
CA THR A 343 -12.47 -6.13 -8.09
C THR A 343 -11.63 -5.38 -7.05
N LEU A 344 -10.91 -4.34 -7.48
CA LEU A 344 -10.06 -3.53 -6.61
C LEU A 344 -10.87 -2.81 -5.52
N SER A 345 -12.00 -2.18 -5.87
CA SER A 345 -12.85 -1.46 -4.90
C SER A 345 -13.55 -2.35 -3.87
N ARG A 346 -13.64 -3.68 -4.11
CA ARG A 346 -14.12 -4.64 -3.10
C ARG A 346 -13.07 -4.96 -2.05
N GLY A 347 -11.78 -4.79 -2.37
CA GLY A 347 -10.66 -5.09 -1.48
C GLY A 347 -10.64 -4.20 -0.25
N GLY A 348 -11.02 -2.92 -0.38
CA GLY A 348 -11.03 -1.97 0.71
C GLY A 348 -10.79 -0.54 0.22
N ARG A 349 -10.52 0.37 1.16
CA ARG A 349 -10.18 1.77 0.88
C ARG A 349 -8.79 2.15 1.36
N SER A 350 -7.96 1.18 1.73
CA SER A 350 -6.56 1.39 2.10
C SER A 350 -5.64 0.90 0.98
N TRP A 351 -4.42 1.40 0.94
CA TRP A 351 -3.40 0.89 0.01
C TRP A 351 -3.04 -0.57 0.27
N GLU A 352 -3.01 -1.02 1.53
CA GLU A 352 -2.72 -2.42 1.89
C GLU A 352 -3.75 -3.39 1.29
N ASP A 353 -5.03 -3.00 1.38
CA ASP A 353 -6.14 -3.76 0.79
C ASP A 353 -6.03 -3.79 -0.74
N LEU A 354 -5.73 -2.64 -1.35
CA LEU A 354 -5.58 -2.54 -2.80
C LEU A 354 -4.35 -3.32 -3.31
N PHE A 355 -3.25 -3.35 -2.57
CA PHE A 355 -2.08 -4.18 -2.89
C PHE A 355 -2.41 -5.66 -2.92
N THR A 356 -3.14 -6.12 -1.90
CA THR A 356 -3.60 -7.51 -1.82
C THR A 356 -4.48 -7.84 -3.03
N ALA A 357 -5.45 -6.97 -3.33
CA ALA A 357 -6.33 -7.15 -4.49
C ALA A 357 -5.59 -7.09 -5.83
N ALA A 358 -4.55 -6.25 -5.95
CA ALA A 358 -3.75 -6.12 -7.15
C ALA A 358 -2.85 -7.34 -7.39
N LEU A 359 -2.32 -7.95 -6.34
CA LEU A 359 -1.42 -9.10 -6.42
C LEU A 359 -2.14 -10.45 -6.48
N GLU A 360 -3.44 -10.50 -6.17
CA GLU A 360 -4.25 -11.73 -6.13
C GLU A 360 -4.08 -12.59 -7.39
N GLY A 361 -4.16 -11.99 -8.58
CA GLY A 361 -4.02 -12.69 -9.86
C GLY A 361 -2.62 -13.25 -10.09
N ALA A 362 -1.59 -12.48 -9.76
CA ALA A 362 -0.19 -12.90 -9.86
C ALA A 362 0.12 -14.07 -8.93
N PHE A 363 -0.34 -14.01 -7.67
CA PHE A 363 -0.17 -15.11 -6.73
C PHE A 363 -0.95 -16.36 -7.14
N ALA A 364 -2.17 -16.21 -7.65
CA ALA A 364 -2.98 -17.34 -8.10
C ALA A 364 -2.35 -18.09 -9.28
N ARG A 365 -1.72 -17.39 -10.23
CA ARG A 365 -0.98 -18.02 -11.33
C ARG A 365 0.34 -18.61 -10.90
N ARG A 366 1.07 -17.96 -9.98
CA ARG A 366 2.35 -18.47 -9.49
C ARG A 366 2.17 -19.71 -8.59
N HIS A 367 1.15 -19.70 -7.76
CA HIS A 367 0.88 -20.73 -6.76
C HIS A 367 -0.47 -21.42 -7.04
N THR A 368 -0.57 -22.04 -8.21
CA THR A 368 -1.80 -22.66 -8.74
C THR A 368 -2.43 -23.69 -7.81
N ASP A 369 -1.62 -24.41 -7.03
CA ASP A 369 -2.08 -25.45 -6.11
C ASP A 369 -2.32 -24.92 -4.69
N PHE A 370 -1.78 -23.75 -4.33
CA PHE A 370 -1.84 -23.24 -2.95
C PHE A 370 -3.27 -23.04 -2.46
N VAL A 371 -4.17 -22.53 -3.31
CA VAL A 371 -5.57 -22.27 -2.92
C VAL A 371 -6.25 -23.53 -2.35
N ARG A 372 -5.85 -24.73 -2.82
CA ARG A 372 -6.40 -26.01 -2.33
C ARG A 372 -5.83 -26.43 -0.97
N VAL A 373 -4.59 -26.04 -0.69
CA VAL A 373 -3.85 -26.41 0.52
C VAL A 373 -3.70 -25.26 1.51
N ALA A 374 -4.27 -24.10 1.20
CA ALA A 374 -4.18 -22.89 2.00
C ALA A 374 -4.80 -23.09 3.38
N PRO A 375 -4.23 -22.46 4.41
CA PRO A 375 -4.76 -22.58 5.75
C PRO A 375 -6.15 -21.93 5.82
N ARG A 376 -7.09 -22.56 6.53
CA ARG A 376 -8.48 -22.05 6.67
C ARG A 376 -8.59 -20.85 7.61
N ARG A 377 -7.49 -20.45 8.23
CA ARG A 377 -7.38 -19.38 9.23
C ARG A 377 -6.02 -18.69 9.10
N PRO A 378 -5.92 -17.39 9.44
CA PRO A 378 -4.64 -16.69 9.49
C PRO A 378 -3.59 -17.46 10.29
N LEU A 379 -2.37 -17.61 9.78
CA LEU A 379 -1.33 -18.35 10.49
C LEU A 379 -1.21 -17.89 11.96
N PRO A 380 -1.19 -18.82 12.93
CA PRO A 380 -1.19 -18.47 14.33
C PRO A 380 0.23 -18.09 14.81
N SER A 381 0.34 -17.69 16.08
CA SER A 381 1.64 -17.41 16.69
C SER A 381 2.52 -18.66 16.76
N ARG A 382 3.84 -18.46 16.86
CA ARG A 382 4.82 -19.55 16.96
C ARG A 382 4.47 -20.55 18.07
N LYS A 383 4.09 -20.04 19.25
CA LYS A 383 3.65 -20.87 20.38
C LYS A 383 2.52 -21.84 20.02
N MET A 384 1.53 -21.41 19.24
CA MET A 384 0.43 -22.27 18.83
C MET A 384 0.87 -23.32 17.79
N LEU A 385 1.81 -22.99 16.91
CA LEU A 385 2.40 -23.98 15.99
C LEU A 385 3.15 -25.06 16.76
N ASP A 386 3.91 -24.66 17.77
CA ASP A 386 4.63 -25.59 18.66
C ASP A 386 3.67 -26.48 19.44
N GLU A 387 2.52 -25.96 19.91
CA GLU A 387 1.46 -26.76 20.54
C GLU A 387 0.81 -27.77 19.58
N VAL A 388 0.58 -27.39 18.32
CA VAL A 388 0.11 -28.32 17.28
C VAL A 388 1.13 -29.43 17.04
N TYR A 389 2.42 -29.08 17.00
CA TYR A 389 3.48 -30.07 16.89
C TYR A 389 3.51 -31.02 18.10
N GLU A 390 3.55 -30.47 19.33
CA GLU A 390 3.70 -31.23 20.57
C GLU A 390 2.51 -32.16 20.88
N ARG A 391 1.28 -31.70 20.60
CA ARG A 391 0.04 -32.40 20.99
C ARG A 391 -0.57 -33.24 19.89
N LEU A 392 -0.23 -33.01 18.62
CA LEU A 392 -0.71 -33.81 17.49
C LEU A 392 0.42 -34.44 16.68
N ILE A 393 1.39 -33.66 16.20
CA ILE A 393 2.39 -34.20 15.28
C ILE A 393 3.30 -35.21 15.98
N ARG A 394 3.91 -34.85 17.11
CA ARG A 394 4.81 -35.75 17.84
C ARG A 394 4.10 -37.04 18.29
N PRO A 395 2.89 -37.00 18.89
CA PRO A 395 2.18 -38.23 19.28
C PRO A 395 1.63 -39.02 18.08
N GLY A 396 1.29 -38.35 16.97
CA GLY A 396 0.62 -38.96 15.81
C GLY A 396 -0.91 -38.86 15.87
N THR A 397 -1.49 -38.65 17.05
CA THR A 397 -2.93 -38.54 17.28
C THR A 397 -3.27 -37.53 18.36
N LEU A 398 -4.43 -36.89 18.27
CA LEU A 398 -4.96 -35.97 19.28
C LEU A 398 -6.42 -36.27 19.58
N GLN A 399 -6.74 -36.55 20.84
CA GLN A 399 -8.13 -36.66 21.30
C GLN A 399 -8.77 -35.27 21.34
N VAL A 400 -9.80 -35.05 20.53
CA VAL A 400 -10.45 -33.73 20.41
C VAL A 400 -11.43 -33.52 21.55
N GLN A 401 -11.09 -32.59 22.44
CA GLN A 401 -12.01 -32.10 23.46
C GLN A 401 -12.82 -30.92 22.92
N LYS A 402 -14.05 -30.74 23.42
CA LYS A 402 -14.90 -29.62 23.01
C LYS A 402 -14.24 -28.29 23.38
N GLY A 403 -13.98 -27.45 22.38
CA GLY A 403 -13.35 -26.15 22.57
C GLY A 403 -11.82 -26.17 22.62
N ASP A 404 -11.16 -27.30 22.32
CA ASP A 404 -9.70 -27.38 22.28
C ASP A 404 -9.12 -26.52 21.14
N PRO A 405 -8.39 -25.44 21.45
CA PRO A 405 -7.85 -24.55 20.43
C PRO A 405 -6.83 -25.25 19.52
N VAL A 406 -6.09 -26.24 20.02
CA VAL A 406 -5.05 -26.93 19.24
C VAL A 406 -5.67 -27.81 18.18
N ALA A 407 -6.76 -28.52 18.50
CA ALA A 407 -7.52 -29.29 17.51
C ALA A 407 -8.06 -28.40 16.39
N VAL A 408 -8.60 -27.22 16.72
CA VAL A 408 -9.11 -26.26 15.74
C VAL A 408 -8.01 -25.73 14.81
N TRP A 409 -6.83 -25.41 15.38
CA TRP A 409 -5.69 -24.96 14.57
C TRP A 409 -5.08 -26.08 13.74
N ALA A 410 -4.92 -27.29 14.29
CA ALA A 410 -4.47 -28.45 13.57
C ALA A 410 -5.36 -28.75 12.34
N GLU A 411 -6.69 -28.74 12.51
CA GLU A 411 -7.62 -28.89 11.39
C GLU A 411 -7.52 -27.74 10.38
N ALA A 412 -7.35 -26.50 10.83
CA ALA A 412 -7.25 -25.36 9.94
C ALA A 412 -5.96 -25.34 9.10
N LEU A 413 -4.86 -25.90 9.61
CA LEU A 413 -3.55 -25.90 8.97
C LEU A 413 -3.28 -27.21 8.20
N LEU A 414 -3.47 -28.37 8.83
CA LEU A 414 -3.05 -29.67 8.29
C LEU A 414 -4.12 -30.33 7.41
N ALA A 415 -5.41 -30.09 7.65
CA ALA A 415 -6.47 -30.75 6.88
C ALA A 415 -6.48 -30.31 5.39
N PRO A 416 -6.31 -29.02 5.05
CA PRO A 416 -6.17 -28.60 3.65
C PRO A 416 -5.00 -29.25 2.93
N MET A 417 -3.90 -29.51 3.64
CA MET A 417 -2.73 -30.23 3.09
C MET A 417 -2.94 -31.75 2.96
N GLY A 418 -4.07 -32.27 3.46
CA GLY A 418 -4.35 -33.70 3.52
C GLY A 418 -3.46 -34.45 4.52
N LEU A 419 -3.01 -33.77 5.59
CA LEU A 419 -2.08 -34.32 6.59
C LEU A 419 -2.75 -34.78 7.89
N VAL A 420 -4.06 -34.59 8.02
CA VAL A 420 -4.83 -35.02 9.19
C VAL A 420 -6.23 -35.49 8.75
N LEU A 421 -6.73 -36.52 9.41
CA LEU A 421 -8.09 -37.03 9.28
C LEU A 421 -8.79 -36.96 10.63
N ARG A 422 -10.05 -36.51 10.63
CA ARG A 422 -10.91 -36.56 11.82
C ARG A 422 -11.79 -37.80 11.76
N SER A 423 -11.71 -38.66 12.77
CA SER A 423 -12.55 -39.85 12.92
C SER A 423 -12.99 -40.00 14.37
N ASN A 424 -14.29 -40.13 14.64
CA ASN A 424 -14.85 -40.44 15.97
C ASN A 424 -14.33 -39.55 17.14
N GLY A 425 -14.06 -38.27 16.89
CA GLY A 425 -13.54 -37.35 17.91
C GLY A 425 -12.03 -37.45 18.14
N LEU A 426 -11.32 -38.21 17.32
CA LEU A 426 -9.87 -38.29 17.24
C LEU A 426 -9.40 -37.55 15.97
N LEU A 427 -8.32 -36.79 16.08
CA LEU A 427 -7.52 -36.34 14.95
C LEU A 427 -6.33 -37.27 14.81
N GLU A 428 -6.18 -37.89 13.64
CA GLU A 428 -5.08 -38.80 13.31
C GLU A 428 -4.26 -38.19 12.18
N LEU A 429 -2.93 -38.17 12.33
CA LEU A 429 -2.04 -37.84 11.22
C LEU A 429 -2.11 -38.92 10.15
N THR A 430 -2.18 -38.49 8.89
CA THR A 430 -2.12 -39.38 7.74
C THR A 430 -1.60 -38.60 6.55
N ALA A 431 -0.97 -39.24 5.57
CA ALA A 431 -0.63 -38.58 4.31
C ALA A 431 -1.45 -39.13 3.13
N ARG A 432 -2.48 -39.94 3.42
CA ARG A 432 -3.36 -40.54 2.41
C ARG A 432 -4.14 -39.45 1.67
N GLY A 433 -3.75 -39.21 0.42
CA GLY A 433 -4.35 -38.17 -0.42
C GLY A 433 -3.71 -36.79 -0.28
N SER A 434 -2.59 -36.65 0.44
CA SER A 434 -1.85 -35.39 0.50
C SER A 434 -1.19 -35.06 -0.84
N ALA A 435 -1.59 -33.93 -1.43
CA ALA A 435 -0.92 -33.39 -2.62
C ALA A 435 0.49 -32.86 -2.27
N VAL A 436 0.66 -32.34 -1.05
CA VAL A 436 1.93 -31.81 -0.54
C VAL A 436 2.98 -32.92 -0.37
N LEU A 437 2.58 -34.11 0.11
CA LEU A 437 3.45 -35.28 0.17
C LEU A 437 4.09 -35.58 -1.19
N ARG A 438 3.26 -35.65 -2.24
CA ARG A 438 3.74 -35.98 -3.59
C ARG A 438 4.77 -34.95 -4.06
N ALA A 439 4.48 -33.67 -3.88
CA ALA A 439 5.38 -32.59 -4.26
C ALA A 439 6.73 -32.66 -3.53
N ILE A 440 6.73 -32.90 -2.22
CA ILE A 440 7.96 -33.03 -1.43
C ILE A 440 8.76 -34.26 -1.88
N MET A 441 8.10 -35.41 -2.04
CA MET A 441 8.77 -36.65 -2.45
C MET A 441 9.34 -36.57 -3.87
N ASP A 442 8.61 -35.95 -4.81
CA ASP A 442 9.08 -35.77 -6.19
C ASP A 442 10.27 -34.80 -6.26
N LEU A 443 10.26 -33.74 -5.45
CA LEU A 443 11.40 -32.83 -5.31
C LEU A 443 12.64 -33.56 -4.77
N LEU A 444 12.49 -34.37 -3.73
CA LEU A 444 13.59 -35.15 -3.17
C LEU A 444 14.12 -36.19 -4.18
N ARG A 445 13.23 -36.92 -4.87
CA ARG A 445 13.62 -37.90 -5.91
C ARG A 445 14.32 -37.28 -7.10
N THR A 446 13.92 -36.09 -7.53
CA THR A 446 14.57 -35.41 -8.66
C THR A 446 16.04 -35.11 -8.36
N ARG A 447 16.38 -34.95 -7.07
CA ARG A 447 17.74 -34.69 -6.58
C ARG A 447 18.50 -35.95 -6.17
N ASP A 448 17.84 -37.10 -6.15
CA ASP A 448 18.35 -38.32 -5.55
C ASP A 448 17.95 -39.58 -6.34
N PRO A 449 18.90 -40.19 -7.10
CA PRO A 449 18.66 -41.41 -7.85
C PRO A 449 18.75 -42.70 -7.01
N THR A 450 18.95 -42.63 -5.69
CA THR A 450 19.07 -43.82 -4.83
C THR A 450 17.83 -44.71 -4.87
N SER A 451 18.06 -46.02 -4.78
CA SER A 451 17.02 -47.05 -4.75
C SER A 451 15.98 -46.74 -3.67
N PRO A 452 14.66 -46.92 -3.91
CA PRO A 452 13.61 -46.68 -2.90
C PRO A 452 13.81 -47.41 -1.55
N HIS A 453 14.61 -48.47 -1.54
CA HIS A 453 14.93 -49.29 -0.37
C HIS A 453 16.15 -48.78 0.42
N GLU A 454 16.83 -47.73 -0.07
CA GLU A 454 17.96 -47.09 0.58
C GLU A 454 17.58 -45.71 1.10
N LEU A 455 18.30 -45.27 2.14
CA LEU A 455 18.18 -43.92 2.67
C LEU A 455 18.57 -42.93 1.58
N GLY A 456 17.70 -41.94 1.36
CA GLY A 456 17.97 -40.93 0.36
C GLY A 456 19.06 -39.94 0.78
N HIS A 457 19.49 -39.11 -0.16
CA HIS A 457 20.39 -38.00 0.11
C HIS A 457 19.73 -36.96 1.03
N ALA A 458 20.50 -36.50 2.02
CA ALA A 458 20.08 -35.47 2.96
C ALA A 458 19.92 -34.12 2.24
N VAL A 459 18.81 -33.45 2.49
CA VAL A 459 18.50 -32.11 1.97
C VAL A 459 18.24 -31.18 3.14
N SER A 460 18.78 -29.95 3.07
CA SER A 460 18.57 -28.97 4.13
C SER A 460 17.10 -28.58 4.25
N CYS A 461 16.57 -28.54 5.47
CA CYS A 461 15.21 -28.09 5.76
C CYS A 461 14.97 -26.64 5.29
N SER A 462 15.97 -25.76 5.42
CA SER A 462 15.86 -24.36 5.01
C SER A 462 15.81 -24.23 3.49
N GLU A 463 16.57 -25.05 2.77
CA GLU A 463 16.51 -25.12 1.31
C GLU A 463 15.16 -25.66 0.87
N LEU A 464 14.71 -26.79 1.43
CA LEU A 464 13.41 -27.39 1.12
C LEU A 464 12.26 -26.39 1.32
N ALA A 465 12.27 -25.66 2.44
CA ALA A 465 11.25 -24.64 2.71
C ALA A 465 11.24 -23.51 1.66
N ARG A 466 12.41 -23.06 1.20
CA ARG A 466 12.51 -22.02 0.16
C ARG A 466 12.02 -22.51 -1.20
N VAL A 467 12.36 -23.75 -1.58
CA VAL A 467 11.84 -24.34 -2.82
C VAL A 467 10.32 -24.51 -2.76
N LEU A 468 9.79 -25.03 -1.64
CA LEU A 468 8.34 -25.19 -1.47
C LEU A 468 7.61 -23.85 -1.47
N PHE A 469 8.21 -22.80 -0.91
CA PHE A 469 7.67 -21.45 -0.94
C PHE A 469 7.60 -20.86 -2.36
N LYS A 470 8.55 -21.18 -3.23
CA LYS A 470 8.57 -20.76 -4.65
C LYS A 470 7.79 -21.70 -5.59
N SER A 471 7.35 -22.86 -5.10
CA SER A 471 6.62 -23.88 -5.89
C SER A 471 5.17 -23.48 -6.17
N SER A 472 4.45 -24.31 -6.96
CA SER A 472 3.00 -24.16 -7.17
C SER A 472 2.18 -24.25 -5.87
N PHE A 473 2.74 -24.87 -4.83
CA PHE A 473 2.11 -24.94 -3.51
C PHE A 473 2.42 -23.73 -2.64
N GLY A 474 3.41 -22.89 -2.96
CA GLY A 474 3.68 -21.64 -2.24
C GLY A 474 3.77 -21.77 -0.72
N LEU A 475 4.26 -22.88 -0.16
CA LEU A 475 4.11 -23.16 1.27
C LEU A 475 5.02 -22.25 2.12
N PRO A 476 4.45 -21.38 2.98
CA PRO A 476 5.23 -20.57 3.93
C PRO A 476 6.11 -21.45 4.82
N PRO A 477 7.24 -20.93 5.34
CA PRO A 477 8.15 -21.70 6.21
C PRO A 477 7.44 -22.41 7.37
N GLN A 478 6.43 -21.79 7.96
CA GLN A 478 5.65 -22.35 9.07
C GLN A 478 4.82 -23.57 8.64
N LEU A 479 4.21 -23.53 7.44
CA LEU A 479 3.45 -24.68 6.92
C LEU A 479 4.39 -25.78 6.42
N SER A 480 5.52 -25.39 5.81
CA SER A 480 6.57 -26.31 5.38
C SER A 480 7.15 -27.07 6.58
N GLU A 481 7.41 -26.42 7.71
CA GLU A 481 7.86 -27.07 8.94
C GLU A 481 6.86 -28.11 9.44
N LEU A 482 5.57 -27.74 9.57
CA LEU A 482 4.54 -28.67 10.02
C LEU A 482 4.36 -29.85 9.05
N ALA A 483 4.43 -29.60 7.74
CA ALA A 483 4.34 -30.65 6.73
C ALA A 483 5.52 -31.61 6.83
N VAL A 484 6.74 -31.10 6.90
CA VAL A 484 7.96 -31.92 7.05
C VAL A 484 7.91 -32.72 8.36
N ALA A 485 7.55 -32.08 9.48
CA ALA A 485 7.43 -32.75 10.77
C ALA A 485 6.39 -33.89 10.74
N ALA A 486 5.23 -33.66 10.11
CA ALA A 486 4.21 -34.68 9.93
C ALA A 486 4.70 -35.84 9.06
N LEU A 487 5.41 -35.55 7.96
CA LEU A 487 5.95 -36.58 7.07
C LEU A 487 7.08 -37.39 7.72
N CYS A 488 7.91 -36.76 8.57
CA CYS A 488 8.88 -37.48 9.39
C CYS A 488 8.17 -38.37 10.42
N ARG A 489 7.12 -37.86 11.09
CA ARG A 489 6.33 -38.68 12.03
C ARG A 489 5.68 -39.88 11.36
N LEU A 490 5.20 -39.72 10.13
CA LEU A 490 4.53 -40.74 9.34
C LEU A 490 5.51 -41.71 8.63
N GLY A 491 6.82 -41.53 8.80
CA GLY A 491 7.85 -42.42 8.26
C GLY A 491 8.18 -42.22 6.78
N TYR A 492 7.69 -41.16 6.13
CA TYR A 492 8.06 -40.83 4.74
C TYR A 492 9.45 -40.20 4.65
N LEU A 493 9.83 -39.46 5.69
CA LEU A 493 11.09 -38.74 5.78
C LEU A 493 11.85 -39.16 7.05
N VAL A 494 13.18 -39.08 6.98
CA VAL A 494 14.08 -39.24 8.13
C VAL A 494 14.61 -37.88 8.53
N ALA A 495 14.41 -37.50 9.79
CA ALA A 495 14.93 -36.26 10.36
C ALA A 495 16.39 -36.43 10.78
N MET A 496 17.22 -35.41 10.56
CA MET A 496 18.64 -35.42 10.92
C MET A 496 19.11 -34.11 11.56
N ASP A 497 20.11 -34.23 12.45
CA ASP A 497 20.78 -33.09 13.10
C ASP A 497 21.86 -32.43 12.22
N GLU A 498 22.62 -31.48 12.78
CA GLU A 498 23.74 -30.80 12.09
C GLU A 498 24.88 -31.75 11.69
N GLN A 499 24.99 -32.91 12.34
CA GLN A 499 26.00 -33.94 12.06
C GLN A 499 25.43 -35.08 11.20
N GLU A 500 24.27 -34.88 10.57
CA GLU A 500 23.54 -35.85 9.75
C GLU A 500 23.16 -37.14 10.51
N ARG A 501 23.06 -37.09 11.84
CA ARG A 501 22.61 -38.22 12.64
C ARG A 501 21.09 -38.28 12.63
N MET A 502 20.56 -39.50 12.48
CA MET A 502 19.12 -39.73 12.48
C MET A 502 18.50 -39.40 13.84
N LEU A 503 17.40 -38.66 13.79
CA LEU A 503 16.62 -38.24 14.96
C LEU A 503 15.26 -38.93 14.97
N VAL A 504 14.81 -39.32 16.16
CA VAL A 504 13.49 -39.93 16.37
C VAL A 504 12.49 -38.82 16.71
N VAL A 505 11.55 -38.55 15.81
CA VAL A 505 10.60 -37.41 15.93
C VAL A 505 9.82 -37.45 17.25
N GLN A 506 9.46 -38.64 17.72
CA GLN A 506 8.73 -38.84 18.98
C GLN A 506 9.44 -38.26 20.20
N ASP A 507 10.77 -38.11 20.14
CA ASP A 507 11.60 -37.63 21.24
C ASP A 507 12.04 -36.17 21.07
N LEU A 508 11.72 -35.55 19.92
CA LEU A 508 12.15 -34.19 19.62
C LEU A 508 11.21 -33.14 20.25
N PRO A 509 11.74 -32.20 21.05
CA PRO A 509 10.95 -31.08 21.55
C PRO A 509 10.69 -30.05 20.45
N ALA A 510 9.59 -29.31 20.58
CA ALA A 510 9.39 -28.08 19.83
C ALA A 510 10.45 -27.03 20.18
N PRO A 511 10.81 -26.13 19.25
CA PRO A 511 10.39 -26.09 17.85
C PRO A 511 11.12 -27.11 16.96
N PHE A 512 10.40 -27.80 16.07
CA PHE A 512 10.97 -28.84 15.19
C PHE A 512 12.11 -28.31 14.32
N ALA A 513 11.94 -27.12 13.71
CA ALA A 513 12.96 -26.49 12.88
C ALA A 513 14.26 -26.12 13.62
N ALA A 514 14.26 -26.07 14.96
CA ALA A 514 15.49 -25.88 15.72
C ALA A 514 16.31 -27.16 15.82
N GLN A 515 15.64 -28.32 15.95
CA GLN A 515 16.28 -29.62 16.16
C GLN A 515 16.70 -30.29 14.85
N VAL A 516 15.91 -30.13 13.78
CA VAL A 516 16.11 -30.84 12.51
C VAL A 516 16.69 -29.92 11.45
N LYS A 517 17.90 -30.22 10.99
CA LYS A 517 18.58 -29.43 9.94
C LYS A 517 18.46 -30.02 8.56
N PHE A 518 18.46 -31.34 8.48
CA PHE A 518 18.34 -32.06 7.23
C PHE A 518 17.21 -33.08 7.29
N VAL A 519 16.66 -33.37 6.12
CA VAL A 519 15.72 -34.45 5.91
C VAL A 519 16.15 -35.28 4.72
N ALA A 520 15.94 -36.58 4.81
CA ALA A 520 16.15 -37.51 3.73
C ALA A 520 14.87 -38.32 3.48
N ARG A 521 14.73 -38.85 2.26
CA ARG A 521 13.69 -39.85 1.98
C ARG A 521 13.95 -41.10 2.83
N ALA A 522 12.94 -41.59 3.52
CA ALA A 522 13.05 -42.84 4.26
C ALA A 522 13.22 -44.05 3.30
N PRO A 523 13.95 -45.09 3.72
CA PRO A 523 13.97 -46.36 2.99
C PRO A 523 12.63 -47.08 3.16
N LEU A 524 12.05 -47.52 2.05
CA LEU A 524 10.87 -48.38 2.07
C LEU A 524 11.31 -49.83 2.21
N LEU A 525 10.71 -50.58 3.14
CA LEU A 525 11.05 -51.99 3.31
C LEU A 525 10.70 -52.84 2.09
N GLY A 526 11.58 -53.80 1.79
CA GLY A 526 11.35 -54.77 0.73
C GLY A 526 10.31 -55.83 1.13
N PRO A 527 9.79 -56.61 0.17
CA PRO A 527 8.80 -57.66 0.45
C PRO A 527 9.23 -58.65 1.54
N THR A 528 10.50 -59.06 1.53
CA THR A 528 11.07 -60.02 2.49
C THR A 528 11.06 -59.49 3.92
N ASP A 529 11.47 -58.24 4.12
CA ASP A 529 11.47 -57.60 5.44
C ASP A 529 10.04 -57.42 5.95
N TRP A 530 9.12 -57.16 5.02
CA TRP A 530 7.70 -57.00 5.32
C TRP A 530 7.01 -58.31 5.73
N GLU A 531 7.40 -59.44 5.17
CA GLU A 531 6.97 -60.75 5.66
C GLU A 531 7.49 -61.04 7.08
N ALA A 532 8.72 -60.63 7.40
CA ALA A 532 9.28 -60.77 8.75
C ALA A 532 8.51 -59.92 9.77
N ILE A 533 8.27 -58.65 9.46
CA ILE A 533 7.51 -57.75 10.35
C ILE A 533 6.05 -58.20 10.48
N GLY A 534 5.43 -58.68 9.41
CA GLY A 534 4.09 -59.26 9.47
C GLY A 534 4.01 -60.48 10.39
N ARG A 535 5.06 -61.30 10.49
CA ARG A 535 5.14 -62.39 11.48
C ARG A 535 5.26 -61.88 12.91
N LEU A 536 6.10 -60.86 13.14
CA LEU A 536 6.26 -60.24 14.46
C LEU A 536 4.96 -59.60 14.95
N LEU A 537 4.28 -58.82 14.10
CA LEU A 537 2.99 -58.21 14.42
C LEU A 537 1.94 -59.25 14.82
N ARG A 538 1.86 -60.37 14.09
CA ARG A 538 0.95 -61.47 14.48
C ARG A 538 1.34 -62.11 15.81
N ALA A 539 2.63 -62.25 16.11
CA ALA A 539 3.11 -62.83 17.35
C ALA A 539 2.75 -61.97 18.58
N ILE A 540 2.76 -60.65 18.44
CA ILE A 540 2.31 -59.72 19.50
C ILE A 540 0.79 -59.53 19.54
N GLY A 541 0.02 -60.28 18.75
CA GLY A 541 -1.44 -60.20 18.71
C GLY A 541 -2.01 -59.01 17.94
N TYR A 542 -1.21 -58.33 17.12
CA TYR A 542 -1.69 -57.26 16.25
C TYR A 542 -2.42 -57.86 15.04
N HIS A 543 -3.73 -57.59 14.94
CA HIS A 543 -4.61 -58.10 13.87
C HIS A 543 -5.03 -57.04 12.85
N GLY A 544 -4.47 -55.83 12.93
CA GLY A 544 -4.73 -54.77 11.96
C GLY A 544 -4.08 -55.03 10.61
N LEU A 545 -4.74 -54.59 9.53
CA LEU A 545 -4.19 -54.68 8.18
C LEU A 545 -3.22 -53.51 7.96
N VAL A 546 -1.93 -53.80 7.90
CA VAL A 546 -0.87 -52.81 7.68
C VAL A 546 -0.50 -52.80 6.21
N ALA A 547 -0.56 -51.63 5.57
CA ALA A 547 -0.16 -51.48 4.17
C ALA A 547 1.37 -51.57 4.01
N GLY A 548 1.85 -51.97 2.83
CA GLY A 548 3.27 -51.95 2.45
C GLY A 548 3.77 -50.61 1.94
N ASP A 549 3.35 -49.54 2.61
CA ASP A 549 3.79 -48.17 2.36
C ASP A 549 4.50 -47.62 3.60
N TYR A 550 5.03 -46.40 3.48
CA TYR A 550 5.74 -45.71 4.57
C TYR A 550 4.89 -45.55 5.84
N GLU A 551 3.62 -45.19 5.67
CA GLU A 551 2.71 -45.01 6.80
C GLU A 551 2.41 -46.34 7.50
N GLY A 552 2.26 -47.42 6.74
CA GLY A 552 2.17 -48.77 7.27
C GLY A 552 3.44 -49.21 8.00
N GLN A 553 4.62 -48.89 7.44
CA GLN A 553 5.91 -49.12 8.09
C GLN A 553 5.98 -48.46 9.47
N GLN A 554 5.59 -47.19 9.56
CA GLN A 554 5.56 -46.48 10.83
C GLN A 554 4.53 -47.05 11.80
N ARG A 555 3.32 -47.39 11.34
CA ARG A 555 2.29 -47.98 12.20
C ARG A 555 2.71 -49.32 12.78
N ALA A 556 3.39 -50.16 11.98
CA ALA A 556 3.96 -51.41 12.46
C ALA A 556 5.01 -51.16 13.54
N TRP A 557 5.90 -50.19 13.31
CA TRP A 557 6.91 -49.80 14.29
C TRP A 557 6.30 -49.32 15.60
N ASP A 558 5.33 -48.40 15.53
CA ASP A 558 4.65 -47.87 16.71
C ASP A 558 3.95 -48.99 17.50
N ALA A 559 3.30 -49.94 16.82
CA ALA A 559 2.66 -51.09 17.45
C ALA A 559 3.67 -52.03 18.16
N LEU A 560 4.85 -52.24 17.56
CA LEU A 560 5.92 -53.04 18.18
C LEU A 560 6.49 -52.34 19.41
N ILE A 561 6.69 -51.01 19.36
CA ILE A 561 7.18 -50.22 20.49
C ILE A 561 6.15 -50.18 21.62
N GLU A 562 4.87 -50.02 21.32
CA GLU A 562 3.79 -50.07 22.30
C GLU A 562 3.70 -51.46 22.95
N ALA A 563 3.72 -52.54 22.17
CA ALA A 563 3.73 -53.90 22.70
C ALA A 563 4.95 -54.15 23.60
N ARG A 564 6.14 -53.67 23.21
CA ARG A 564 7.34 -53.74 24.04
C ARG A 564 7.16 -53.00 25.37
N ARG A 565 6.59 -51.78 25.34
CA ARG A 565 6.33 -51.00 26.54
C ARG A 565 5.36 -51.72 27.48
N ASP A 566 4.27 -52.28 26.94
CA ASP A 566 3.30 -53.05 27.71
C ASP A 566 3.92 -54.30 28.34
N TRP A 567 4.79 -54.99 27.60
CA TRP A 567 5.52 -56.15 28.12
C TRP A 567 6.48 -55.76 29.25
N LEU A 568 7.26 -54.69 29.08
CA LEU A 568 8.16 -54.18 30.13
C LEU A 568 7.37 -53.73 31.37
N ALA A 569 6.21 -53.08 31.20
CA ALA A 569 5.35 -52.71 32.31
C ALA A 569 4.82 -53.94 33.06
N ARG A 570 4.38 -54.98 32.33
CA ARG A 570 3.95 -56.25 32.93
C ARG A 570 5.08 -56.96 33.67
N LEU A 571 6.29 -56.98 33.13
CA LEU A 571 7.47 -57.53 33.82
C LEU A 571 7.76 -56.76 35.11
N GLY A 572 7.64 -55.43 35.08
CA GLY A 572 7.76 -54.59 36.28
C GLY A 572 6.68 -54.89 37.33
N ASP A 573 5.43 -55.14 36.90
CA ASP A 573 4.34 -55.54 37.80
C ASP A 573 4.55 -56.94 38.38
N ILE A 574 5.04 -57.90 37.58
CA ILE A 574 5.42 -59.25 38.04
C ILE A 574 6.53 -59.15 39.09
N ARG A 575 7.58 -58.35 38.84
CA ARG A 575 8.65 -58.13 39.83
C ARG A 575 8.10 -57.53 41.13
N ARG A 576 7.17 -56.58 41.05
CA ARG A 576 6.53 -56.00 42.24
C ARG A 576 5.73 -57.04 43.01
N GLN A 577 4.90 -57.83 42.33
CA GLN A 577 4.11 -58.90 42.94
C GLN A 577 4.98 -60.00 43.55
N LEU A 578 6.10 -60.35 42.90
CA LEU A 578 7.08 -61.28 43.44
C LEU A 578 7.74 -60.71 44.71
N GLY A 579 8.09 -59.42 44.71
CA GLY A 579 8.56 -58.72 45.90
C GLY A 579 7.57 -58.81 47.07
N ASP A 580 6.30 -58.48 46.82
CA ASP A 580 5.24 -58.58 47.83
C ASP A 580 5.04 -60.02 48.34
N PHE A 581 5.18 -61.01 47.45
CA PHE A 581 5.10 -62.43 47.79
C PHE A 581 6.28 -62.89 48.65
N TRP A 582 7.50 -62.42 48.34
CA TRP A 582 8.71 -62.71 49.12
C TRP A 582 8.62 -62.19 50.54
N GLU A 583 8.16 -60.96 50.70
CA GLU A 583 7.91 -60.35 52.02
C GLU A 583 6.87 -61.14 52.82
N ALA A 584 5.79 -61.60 52.16
CA ALA A 584 4.76 -62.42 52.81
C ALA A 584 5.21 -63.84 53.15
N ALA A 585 6.15 -64.42 52.39
CA ALA A 585 6.64 -65.78 52.56
C ALA A 585 7.90 -65.89 53.43
N ASP A 586 8.49 -64.77 53.89
CA ASP A 586 9.79 -64.68 54.56
C ASP A 586 10.93 -65.34 53.76
N GLN A 587 10.87 -65.17 52.43
CA GLN A 587 11.83 -65.74 51.48
C GLN A 587 12.68 -64.63 50.86
N GLY A 588 13.99 -64.86 50.75
CA GLY A 588 14.93 -63.88 50.17
C GLY A 588 15.14 -64.07 48.66
N PRO A 589 15.64 -63.05 47.95
CA PRO A 589 15.88 -63.10 46.50
C PRO A 589 16.86 -64.21 46.06
N GLU A 590 17.75 -64.65 46.96
CA GLU A 590 18.67 -65.79 46.77
C GLU A 590 17.93 -67.11 46.46
N GLN A 591 16.71 -67.28 46.98
CA GLN A 591 15.91 -68.50 46.82
C GLN A 591 15.15 -68.54 45.48
N TRP A 592 15.09 -67.42 44.77
CA TRP A 592 14.34 -67.22 43.52
C TRP A 592 15.24 -66.79 42.36
N ARG A 593 16.56 -67.03 42.47
CA ARG A 593 17.57 -66.61 41.49
C ARG A 593 17.21 -67.00 40.05
N GLU A 594 16.74 -68.23 39.83
CA GLU A 594 16.34 -68.71 38.49
C GLU A 594 15.18 -67.89 37.90
N THR A 595 14.16 -67.57 38.70
CA THR A 595 13.04 -66.72 38.26
C THR A 595 13.47 -65.27 37.99
N LEU A 596 14.43 -64.76 38.75
CA LEU A 596 14.99 -63.42 38.51
C LEU A 596 15.84 -63.39 37.23
N GLU A 597 16.64 -64.43 36.99
CA GLU A 597 17.42 -64.60 35.76
C GLU A 597 16.50 -64.71 34.53
N ASP A 598 15.38 -65.43 34.63
CA ASP A 598 14.38 -65.51 33.56
C ASP A 598 13.70 -64.17 33.28
N LEU A 599 13.40 -63.38 34.32
CA LEU A 599 12.82 -62.05 34.18
C LEU A 599 13.82 -61.05 33.58
N ASP A 600 15.08 -61.12 33.98
CA ASP A 600 16.17 -60.30 33.42
C ASP A 600 16.41 -60.66 31.95
N ALA A 601 16.38 -61.94 31.61
CA ALA A 601 16.48 -62.41 30.23
C ALA A 601 15.29 -61.94 29.38
N ALA A 602 14.07 -61.95 29.93
CA ALA A 602 12.88 -61.45 29.24
C ALA A 602 12.89 -59.92 29.03
N GLU A 603 13.59 -59.15 29.86
CA GLU A 603 13.73 -57.70 29.72
C GLU A 603 14.80 -57.29 28.68
N GLN A 604 15.81 -58.14 28.47
CA GLN A 604 16.89 -57.90 27.50
C GLN A 604 16.51 -58.26 26.05
N LEU A 605 15.48 -59.10 25.86
CA LEU A 605 14.89 -59.46 24.57
C LEU A 605 13.95 -58.37 24.04
#